data_AF-A0A7Y2NWK2-F1
#
_entry.id   AF-A0A7Y2NWK2-F1
#
_cell.length_a   1.000
_cell.length_b   1.000
_cell.length_c   1.000
_cell.angle_alpha   90.00
_cell.angle_beta   90.00
_cell.angle_gamma   90.00
#
_symmetry.space_group_name_H-M   'P 1'
#
loop_
_entity.id
_entity.type
_entity.pdbx_description
1 polymer ?
#
loop_
_entity_poly.entity_id
_entity_poly.type
_entity_poly.pdbx_seq_one_letter_code
_entity_poly.pdbx_strand_id
1 'polypeptide(L)'
;LEDVSITSDTSVEVTFTDADVVLRQPGGFSGGLLLDRFGTYVQELSPIMYYLDDEEQLWRSFRLNLDGSPAGDILAYGVEEFDVKLIFADDDELEGANPTDADDSNDYDDIVAVRVRVTLKANRTDARVNQGQLLRRRYDWTISPRNLRYEKQRF
;
A
#
# COMPACT_ATOMS: atom_id res chain seq x y z
N LEU A 1 7.72 8.65 -9.29
CA LEU A 1 7.63 8.35 -10.74
C LEU A 1 7.83 9.66 -11.47
N GLU A 2 9.02 10.24 -11.32
CA GLU A 2 9.29 11.57 -11.82
C GLU A 2 10.78 11.76 -12.01
N ASP A 3 11.16 12.30 -13.17
CA ASP A 3 12.41 13.04 -13.30
C ASP A 3 12.04 14.52 -13.39
N VAL A 4 12.60 15.31 -12.49
CA VAL A 4 12.36 16.75 -12.39
C VAL A 4 13.56 17.45 -12.99
N SER A 5 13.39 18.04 -14.17
CA SER A 5 14.43 18.90 -14.74
C SER A 5 14.04 20.36 -14.61
N ILE A 6 14.90 21.14 -13.96
CA ILE A 6 14.74 22.60 -13.89
C ILE A 6 15.18 23.15 -15.23
N THR A 7 14.23 23.69 -15.99
CA THR A 7 14.49 24.24 -17.33
C THR A 7 14.76 25.74 -17.31
N SER A 8 14.32 26.46 -16.26
CA SER A 8 14.68 27.85 -15.95
C SER A 8 14.34 28.20 -14.49
N ASP A 9 14.65 29.44 -14.05
CA ASP A 9 14.29 29.95 -12.71
C ASP A 9 12.77 29.92 -12.42
N THR A 10 11.93 29.80 -13.45
CA THR A 10 10.46 29.78 -13.32
C THR A 10 9.81 28.60 -14.04
N SER A 11 10.58 27.63 -14.54
CA SER A 11 10.03 26.49 -15.26
C SER A 11 10.66 25.18 -14.81
N VAL A 12 9.78 24.21 -14.59
CA VAL A 12 10.12 22.84 -14.23
C VAL A 12 9.49 21.95 -15.28
N GLU A 13 10.26 21.02 -15.83
CA GLU A 13 9.75 19.94 -16.64
C GLU A 13 9.65 18.68 -15.78
N VAL A 14 8.48 18.07 -15.83
CA VAL A 14 8.10 16.91 -15.03
C VAL A 14 7.80 15.77 -15.99
N THR A 15 8.56 14.69 -15.88
CA THR A 15 8.30 13.47 -16.68
C THR A 15 7.57 12.45 -15.83
N PHE A 16 6.30 12.18 -16.16
CA PHE A 16 5.52 11.13 -15.51
C PHE A 16 5.79 9.77 -16.15
N THR A 17 5.73 8.71 -15.35
CA THR A 17 5.68 7.34 -15.90
C THR A 17 4.36 7.11 -16.64
N ASP A 18 4.46 6.47 -17.80
CA ASP A 18 3.33 5.98 -18.59
C ASP A 18 2.79 4.66 -18.01
N ALA A 19 2.14 4.74 -16.84
CA ALA A 19 1.53 3.58 -16.19
C ALA A 19 0.01 3.75 -16.13
N ASP A 20 -0.71 2.82 -16.75
CA ASP A 20 -2.18 2.75 -16.72
C ASP A 20 -2.72 2.41 -15.33
N VAL A 21 -1.92 1.74 -14.50
CA VAL A 21 -2.27 1.34 -13.13
C VAL A 21 -1.09 1.58 -12.20
N VAL A 22 -1.33 2.27 -11.09
CA VAL A 22 -0.37 2.48 -10.00
C VAL A 22 -0.99 1.93 -8.72
N LEU A 23 -0.33 0.97 -8.08
CA LEU A 23 -0.81 0.35 -6.82
C LEU A 23 -2.25 -0.19 -6.90
N ARG A 24 -2.58 -0.87 -8.00
CA ARG A 24 -3.92 -1.42 -8.29
C ARG A 24 -5.02 -0.37 -8.51
N GLN A 25 -4.66 0.91 -8.56
CA GLN A 25 -5.55 2.00 -8.90
C GLN A 25 -5.26 2.50 -10.32
N PRO A 26 -6.28 2.92 -11.10
CA PRO A 26 -6.04 3.55 -12.39
C PRO A 26 -5.07 4.73 -12.24
N GLY A 27 -4.05 4.79 -13.09
CA GLY A 27 -3.13 5.92 -13.17
C GLY A 27 -3.90 7.18 -13.57
N GLY A 28 -3.64 8.31 -12.91
CA GLY A 28 -4.36 9.57 -13.16
C GLY A 28 -4.28 10.10 -14.59
N PHE A 29 -3.34 9.58 -15.40
CA PHE A 29 -3.13 9.98 -16.80
C PHE A 29 -3.80 9.06 -17.83
N SER A 30 -4.39 7.93 -17.42
CA SER A 30 -4.98 6.93 -18.34
C SER A 30 -6.16 7.48 -19.16
N GLY A 31 -6.73 8.63 -18.78
CA GLY A 31 -7.79 9.34 -19.49
C GLY A 31 -7.36 10.60 -20.26
N GLY A 32 -6.07 10.94 -20.30
CA GLY A 32 -5.57 12.19 -20.90
C GLY A 32 -5.79 13.41 -19.99
N LEU A 33 -4.77 13.77 -19.21
CA LEU A 33 -4.86 14.90 -18.28
C LEU A 33 -4.67 16.24 -19.00
N LEU A 34 -5.72 17.06 -19.05
CA LEU A 34 -5.62 18.47 -19.44
C LEU A 34 -5.47 19.32 -18.17
N LEU A 35 -4.23 19.72 -17.88
CA LEU A 35 -3.94 20.63 -16.77
C LEU A 35 -4.38 22.06 -17.13
N ASP A 36 -5.20 22.68 -16.30
CA ASP A 36 -5.48 24.11 -16.44
C ASP A 36 -4.19 24.90 -16.13
N ARG A 37 -3.95 25.95 -16.90
CA ARG A 37 -2.76 26.81 -16.77
C ARG A 37 -2.72 27.57 -15.45
N PHE A 38 -3.86 27.70 -14.78
CA PHE A 38 -3.97 28.39 -13.50
C PHE A 38 -4.64 27.48 -12.46
N GLY A 39 -4.08 27.45 -11.24
CA GLY A 39 -4.67 26.71 -10.11
C GLY A 39 -4.31 25.22 -10.04
N THR A 40 -3.56 24.69 -11.02
CA THR A 40 -2.98 23.34 -10.92
C THR A 40 -1.80 23.34 -9.94
N TYR A 41 -1.81 22.39 -9.01
CA TYR A 41 -0.67 22.09 -8.14
C TYR A 41 -0.27 20.62 -8.31
N VAL A 42 1.03 20.35 -8.28
CA VAL A 42 1.58 19.00 -8.24
C VAL A 42 1.86 18.67 -6.78
N GLN A 43 1.40 17.50 -6.32
CA GLN A 43 1.71 17.00 -4.99
C GLN A 43 2.65 15.80 -5.09
N GLU A 44 3.71 15.83 -4.30
CA GLU A 44 4.57 14.66 -4.13
C GLU A 44 3.90 13.69 -3.15
N LEU A 45 3.70 12.45 -3.60
CA LEU A 45 3.24 11.35 -2.76
C LEU A 45 4.43 10.45 -2.42
N SER A 46 4.68 10.23 -1.12
CA SER A 46 5.64 9.25 -0.64
C SER A 46 4.91 8.00 -0.14
N PRO A 47 4.72 6.96 -0.97
CA PRO A 47 4.02 5.75 -0.56
C PRO A 47 4.84 4.93 0.43
N ILE A 48 4.17 4.23 1.35
CA ILE A 48 4.77 3.12 2.10
C ILE A 48 3.97 1.87 1.73
N MET A 49 4.65 0.88 1.18
CA MET A 49 4.05 -0.34 0.65
C MET A 49 4.66 -1.54 1.37
N TYR A 50 3.81 -2.51 1.71
CA TYR A 50 4.22 -3.79 2.25
C TYR A 50 3.68 -4.88 1.34
N TYR A 51 4.53 -5.83 0.99
CA TYR A 51 4.12 -6.98 0.18
C TYR A 51 4.99 -8.19 0.51
N LEU A 52 4.38 -9.36 0.35
CA LEU A 52 5.06 -10.65 0.45
C LEU A 52 5.43 -11.10 -0.96
N ASP A 53 6.67 -11.49 -1.16
CA ASP A 53 7.12 -12.10 -2.42
C ASP A 53 7.01 -13.63 -2.40
N ASP A 54 7.30 -14.25 -3.54
CA ASP A 54 7.27 -15.71 -3.70
C ASP A 54 8.39 -16.44 -2.93
N GLU A 55 9.36 -15.71 -2.41
CA GLU A 55 10.49 -16.21 -1.62
C GLU A 55 10.22 -16.15 -0.11
N GLU A 56 8.97 -15.85 0.28
CA GLU A 56 8.52 -15.66 1.65
C GLU A 56 9.27 -14.53 2.37
N GLN A 57 9.60 -13.46 1.64
CA GLN A 57 10.22 -12.26 2.16
C GLN A 57 9.18 -11.14 2.22
N LEU A 58 9.00 -10.57 3.40
CA LEU A 58 8.16 -9.39 3.58
C LEU A 58 8.99 -8.16 3.25
N TRP A 59 8.59 -7.45 2.21
CA TRP A 59 9.23 -6.21 1.77
C TRP A 59 8.54 -4.99 2.36
N ARG A 60 9.33 -3.95 2.60
CA ARG A 60 8.85 -2.59 2.85
C ARG A 60 9.45 -1.65 1.81
N SER A 61 8.60 -1.08 0.97
CA SER A 61 8.99 -0.15 -0.09
C SER A 61 8.48 1.25 0.19
N PHE A 62 9.30 2.25 -0.11
CA PHE A 62 9.03 3.66 0.17
C PHE A 62 8.97 4.52 -1.09
N ARG A 63 9.20 3.90 -2.25
CA ARG A 63 9.15 4.54 -3.56
C ARG A 63 8.81 3.52 -4.64
N LEU A 64 8.48 4.05 -5.81
CA LEU A 64 8.31 3.29 -7.05
C LEU A 64 9.47 3.64 -8.00
N ASN A 65 10.04 2.62 -8.63
CA ASN A 65 10.95 2.77 -9.76
C ASN A 65 10.20 3.32 -10.98
N LEU A 66 10.91 3.77 -12.01
CA LEU A 66 10.29 4.34 -13.22
C LEU A 66 9.37 3.35 -13.97
N ASP A 67 9.64 2.05 -13.84
CA ASP A 67 8.81 0.97 -14.39
C ASP A 67 7.58 0.64 -13.51
N GLY A 68 7.33 1.41 -12.45
CA GLY A 68 6.24 1.19 -11.51
C GLY A 68 6.48 0.09 -10.48
N SER A 69 7.63 -0.61 -10.54
CA SER A 69 7.96 -1.62 -9.53
C SER A 69 8.28 -0.98 -8.17
N PRO A 70 7.88 -1.60 -7.06
CA PRO A 70 8.21 -1.08 -5.74
C PRO A 70 9.71 -1.22 -5.45
N ALA A 71 10.31 -0.17 -4.89
CA ALA A 71 11.69 -0.19 -4.43
C ALA A 71 11.78 0.04 -2.91
N GLY A 72 12.50 -0.87 -2.25
CA GLY A 72 12.53 -0.97 -0.81
C GLY A 72 13.54 -1.98 -0.30
N ASP A 73 13.35 -2.36 0.96
CA ASP A 73 14.20 -3.30 1.68
C ASP A 73 13.38 -4.47 2.23
N ILE A 74 14.04 -5.62 2.40
CA ILE A 74 13.45 -6.79 3.06
C ILE A 74 13.32 -6.48 4.56
N LEU A 75 12.10 -6.58 5.09
CA LEU A 75 11.78 -6.39 6.50
C LEU A 75 11.92 -7.68 7.30
N ALA A 76 11.50 -8.81 6.73
CA ALA A 76 11.54 -10.11 7.38
C ALA A 76 11.65 -11.26 6.36
N TYR A 77 12.23 -12.37 6.80
CA TYR A 77 12.32 -13.63 6.06
C TYR A 77 11.44 -14.70 6.71
N GLY A 78 11.02 -15.69 5.91
CA GLY A 78 10.21 -16.81 6.40
C GLY A 78 8.81 -16.36 6.79
N VAL A 79 8.26 -15.41 6.05
CA VAL A 79 6.87 -14.97 6.19
C VAL A 79 6.01 -15.85 5.30
N GLU A 80 5.30 -16.81 5.89
CA GLU A 80 4.48 -17.78 5.15
C GLU A 80 3.16 -17.14 4.69
N GLU A 81 2.63 -16.19 5.47
CA GLU A 81 1.36 -15.51 5.18
C GLU A 81 1.44 -14.06 5.62
N PHE A 82 0.95 -13.16 4.77
CA PHE A 82 0.78 -11.73 5.04
C PHE A 82 -0.62 -11.31 4.54
N ASP A 83 -1.57 -11.21 5.46
CA ASP A 83 -2.97 -10.86 5.20
C ASP A 83 -3.29 -9.49 5.79
N VAL A 84 -3.86 -8.61 4.95
CA VAL A 84 -4.24 -7.25 5.34
C VAL A 84 -5.68 -7.01 4.93
N LYS A 85 -6.51 -6.55 5.87
CA LYS A 85 -7.90 -6.15 5.62
C LYS A 85 -8.14 -4.74 6.13
N LEU A 86 -8.95 -3.99 5.40
CA LEU A 86 -9.54 -2.73 5.84
C LEU A 86 -10.70 -3.06 6.78
N ILE A 87 -10.82 -2.32 7.88
CA ILE A 87 -11.98 -2.38 8.79
C ILE A 87 -12.79 -1.11 8.57
N PHE A 88 -14.08 -1.26 8.28
CA PHE A 88 -15.02 -0.18 8.03
C PHE A 88 -15.84 0.19 9.28
N ALA A 89 -16.59 1.29 9.20
CA ALA A 89 -17.32 1.85 10.34
C ALA A 89 -18.45 0.95 10.87
N ASP A 90 -18.94 0.03 10.04
CA ASP A 90 -19.91 -1.02 10.36
C ASP A 90 -19.27 -2.32 10.88
N ASP A 91 -17.96 -2.31 11.14
CA ASP A 91 -17.11 -3.45 11.52
C ASP A 91 -16.86 -4.50 10.43
N ASP A 92 -17.23 -4.24 9.17
CA ASP A 92 -16.89 -5.14 8.06
C ASP A 92 -15.39 -5.13 7.74
N GLU A 93 -14.87 -6.30 7.34
CA GLU A 93 -13.48 -6.48 6.95
C GLU A 93 -13.35 -6.87 5.46
N LEU A 94 -12.81 -5.97 4.63
CA LEU A 94 -12.63 -6.21 3.19
C LEU A 94 -11.20 -5.97 2.73
N GLU A 95 -10.86 -6.48 1.54
CA GLU A 95 -9.52 -6.29 0.94
C GLU A 95 -9.31 -4.90 0.32
N GLY A 96 -10.40 -4.20 0.04
CA GLY A 96 -10.41 -2.89 -0.60
C GLY A 96 -11.73 -2.18 -0.35
N ALA A 97 -11.72 -0.87 -0.59
CA ALA A 97 -12.91 -0.02 -0.60
C ALA A 97 -13.50 0.05 -2.01
N ASN A 98 -14.80 0.28 -2.15
CA ASN A 98 -15.47 0.41 -3.44
C ASN A 98 -16.44 1.60 -3.52
N PRO A 99 -15.94 2.84 -3.70
CA PRO A 99 -16.77 4.06 -3.73
C PRO A 99 -17.57 4.26 -5.02
N THR A 100 -17.75 3.22 -5.84
CA THR A 100 -18.37 3.34 -7.17
C THR A 100 -19.61 2.49 -7.35
N ASP A 101 -19.94 1.63 -6.38
CA ASP A 101 -21.20 0.92 -6.38
C ASP A 101 -22.29 1.73 -5.64
N ALA A 102 -23.40 1.09 -5.30
CA ALA A 102 -24.52 1.74 -4.60
C ALA A 102 -24.48 1.49 -3.08
N ASP A 103 -23.42 0.85 -2.59
CA ASP A 103 -23.24 0.44 -1.21
C ASP A 103 -22.26 1.38 -0.49
N ASP A 104 -22.80 2.45 0.09
CA ASP A 104 -22.04 3.50 0.74
C ASP A 104 -21.39 3.06 2.08
N SER A 105 -21.35 1.76 2.43
CA SER A 105 -20.75 1.29 3.70
C SER A 105 -19.29 0.89 3.60
N ASN A 106 -18.76 0.73 2.39
CA ASN A 106 -17.39 0.28 2.14
C ASN A 106 -16.54 1.31 1.37
N ASP A 107 -16.84 2.60 1.54
CA ASP A 107 -16.18 3.70 0.86
C ASP A 107 -14.86 4.12 1.54
N TYR A 108 -14.08 4.97 0.87
CA TYR A 108 -12.75 5.38 1.36
C TYR A 108 -12.77 6.22 2.64
N ASP A 109 -13.90 6.81 2.98
CA ASP A 109 -14.19 7.61 4.17
C ASP A 109 -14.68 6.78 5.36
N ASP A 110 -15.19 5.57 5.11
CA ASP A 110 -15.68 4.66 6.15
C ASP A 110 -14.57 3.79 6.77
N ILE A 111 -13.37 3.81 6.22
CA ILE A 111 -12.23 3.05 6.76
C ILE A 111 -11.84 3.59 8.15
N VAL A 112 -11.96 2.77 9.18
CA VAL A 112 -11.62 3.13 10.58
C VAL A 112 -10.30 2.52 11.05
N ALA A 113 -9.91 1.37 10.50
CA ALA A 113 -8.72 0.65 10.92
C ALA A 113 -8.22 -0.31 9.82
N VAL A 114 -7.07 -0.92 10.08
CA VAL A 114 -6.48 -1.97 9.27
C VAL A 114 -6.16 -3.15 10.19
N ARG A 115 -6.62 -4.35 9.84
CA ARG A 115 -6.13 -5.59 10.44
C ARG A 115 -4.93 -6.10 9.65
N VAL A 116 -3.85 -6.41 10.36
CA VAL A 116 -2.65 -7.01 9.79
C VAL A 116 -2.41 -8.34 10.49
N ARG A 117 -2.33 -9.40 9.69
CA ARG A 117 -2.07 -10.76 10.17
C ARG A 117 -0.86 -11.33 9.45
N VAL A 118 0.05 -11.91 10.23
CA VAL A 118 1.31 -12.43 9.73
C VAL A 118 1.57 -13.80 10.33
N THR A 119 1.91 -14.77 9.48
CA THR A 119 2.38 -16.09 9.90
C THR A 119 3.86 -16.21 9.59
N LEU A 120 4.70 -16.33 10.62
CA LEU A 120 6.15 -16.52 10.49
C LEU A 120 6.52 -17.99 10.69
N LYS A 121 7.44 -18.51 9.88
CA LYS A 121 8.06 -19.83 10.05
C LYS A 121 9.49 -19.70 10.55
N ALA A 122 9.91 -20.64 11.40
CA ALA A 122 11.28 -20.71 11.87
C ALA A 122 12.27 -21.02 10.73
N ASN A 123 13.52 -20.62 10.92
CA ASN A 123 14.60 -20.77 9.93
C ASN A 123 15.40 -22.07 10.17
N ARG A 124 15.20 -22.72 11.33
CA ARG A 124 15.90 -23.93 11.75
C ARG A 124 14.93 -24.95 12.30
N THR A 125 15.19 -26.21 11.96
CA THR A 125 14.56 -27.38 12.56
C THR A 125 15.49 -27.98 13.60
N ASP A 126 14.93 -28.50 14.68
CA ASP A 126 15.65 -29.38 15.60
C ASP A 126 14.85 -30.69 15.68
N ALA A 127 15.45 -31.81 15.27
CA ALA A 127 14.77 -33.11 15.28
C ALA A 127 14.27 -33.53 16.68
N ARG A 128 14.85 -32.96 17.75
CA ARG A 128 14.45 -33.19 19.14
C ARG A 128 13.21 -32.39 19.53
N VAL A 129 12.88 -31.34 18.79
CA VAL A 129 11.75 -30.44 19.05
C VAL A 129 10.74 -30.55 17.92
N ASN A 130 9.49 -30.87 18.25
CA ASN A 130 8.42 -30.99 17.26
C ASN A 130 8.78 -31.93 16.07
N GLN A 131 9.56 -32.99 16.33
CA GLN A 131 10.01 -33.97 15.33
C GLN A 131 10.74 -33.36 14.13
N GLY A 132 11.39 -32.20 14.30
CA GLY A 132 12.08 -31.51 13.21
C GLY A 132 11.14 -30.77 12.25
N GLN A 133 9.86 -30.60 12.59
CA GLN A 133 8.97 -29.72 11.84
C GLN A 133 9.25 -28.25 12.19
N LEU A 134 9.16 -27.38 11.17
CA LEU A 134 9.29 -25.94 11.39
C LEU A 134 8.16 -25.41 12.27
N LEU A 135 8.56 -24.70 13.33
CA LEU A 135 7.64 -23.97 14.17
C LEU A 135 7.06 -22.79 13.38
N ARG A 136 5.77 -22.56 13.56
CA ARG A 136 5.04 -21.43 13.00
C ARG A 136 4.46 -20.59 14.12
N ARG A 137 4.42 -19.29 13.91
CA ARG A 137 3.75 -18.37 14.84
C ARG A 137 2.97 -17.32 14.07
N ARG A 138 1.70 -17.21 14.42
CA ARG A 138 0.80 -16.20 13.91
C ARG A 138 0.76 -15.00 14.85
N TYR A 139 0.75 -13.83 14.26
CA TYR A 139 0.55 -12.54 14.92
C TYR A 139 -0.62 -11.84 14.25
N ASP A 140 -1.41 -11.13 15.06
CA ASP A 140 -2.59 -10.40 14.61
C ASP A 140 -2.59 -9.05 15.32
N TRP A 141 -2.74 -7.98 14.55
CA TRP A 141 -2.76 -6.61 15.03
C TRP A 141 -3.86 -5.82 14.34
N THR A 142 -4.57 -5.01 15.11
CA THR A 142 -5.45 -3.96 14.59
C THR A 142 -4.79 -2.61 14.79
N ILE A 143 -4.68 -1.85 13.71
CA ILE A 143 -4.07 -0.52 13.69
C ILE A 143 -5.15 0.48 13.29
N SER A 144 -5.39 1.49 14.13
CA SER A 144 -6.38 2.55 13.86
C SER A 144 -5.69 3.92 13.78
N PRO A 145 -5.12 4.28 12.60
CA PRO A 145 -4.47 5.57 12.40
C PRO A 145 -5.45 6.74 12.59
N ARG A 146 -4.96 7.83 13.18
CA ARG A 146 -5.77 9.03 13.42
C ARG A 146 -6.29 9.68 12.14
N ASN A 147 -5.50 9.68 11.08
CA ASN A 147 -5.85 10.26 9.79
C ASN A 147 -6.99 9.50 9.10
N LEU A 148 -7.15 8.19 9.36
CA LEU A 148 -8.32 7.45 8.89
C LEU A 148 -9.56 7.85 9.70
N ARG A 149 -9.43 7.90 11.03
CA ARG A 149 -10.58 8.08 11.93
C ARG A 149 -11.10 9.52 12.06
N TYR A 150 -10.25 10.54 11.97
CA TYR A 150 -10.62 11.92 12.35
C TYR A 150 -10.61 12.94 11.20
N GLU A 151 -9.92 12.65 10.10
CA GLU A 151 -9.82 13.59 8.98
C GLU A 151 -10.87 13.32 7.89
N LYS A 152 -11.36 12.08 7.77
CA LYS A 152 -12.33 11.69 6.74
C LYS A 152 -13.79 11.62 7.22
N GLN A 153 -14.03 11.28 8.48
CA GLN A 153 -15.39 11.18 9.06
C GLN A 153 -16.00 12.53 9.46
N ARG A 154 -15.82 13.59 8.66
CA ARG A 154 -16.49 14.87 8.89
C ARG A 154 -17.78 14.93 8.06
N PHE A 155 -18.90 14.75 8.78
CA PHE A 155 -20.32 15.02 8.49
C PHE A 155 -20.68 15.66 7.13
#